data_AF-A0AAN0TAQ1-F1
#
_entry.id   AF-A0AAN0TAQ1-F1
#
_cell.length_a   1.000
_cell.length_b   1.000
_cell.length_c   1.000
_cell.angle_alpha   90.00
_cell.angle_beta   90.00
_cell.angle_gamma   90.00
#
_symmetry.space_group_name_H-M   'P 1'
#
loop_
_entity.id
_entity.type
_entity.pdbx_description
1 polymer ?
#
loop_
_entity_poly.entity_id
_entity_poly.type
_entity_poly.pdbx_seq_one_letter_code
_entity_poly.pdbx_strand_id
1 'polypeptide(L)'
;MGDMNFNLKIDKKTAKYFQKTMPHKLTEAKNRAVEAMGKVWADETKELTRNEGHIQTGLYVNSIGYNTGSPASDGDVIHKIVDKNGKTILETGSNVAYAGYLEKKYNLMARGLDISSERMQKVAKTQIKDTLFG
;
A
#
# COMPACT_ATOMS: atom_id res chain seq x y z
N MET A 1 -12.04 -0.69 -9.16
CA MET A 1 -11.05 -0.64 -8.07
C MET A 1 -11.80 -0.88 -6.78
N GLY A 2 -11.35 -1.83 -5.96
CA GLY A 2 -11.96 -2.12 -4.67
C GLY A 2 -11.37 -1.22 -3.58
N ASP A 3 -12.21 -0.71 -2.69
CA ASP A 3 -11.78 0.07 -1.54
C ASP A 3 -11.65 -0.84 -0.33
N MET A 4 -10.46 -0.92 0.27
CA MET A 4 -10.24 -1.68 1.51
C MET A 4 -10.01 -0.73 2.68
N ASN A 5 -10.78 -0.93 3.77
CA ASN A 5 -10.71 -0.11 4.96
C ASN A 5 -10.03 -0.86 6.11
N PHE A 6 -8.81 -0.46 6.48
CA PHE A 6 -8.14 -0.97 7.67
C PHE A 6 -8.47 -0.08 8.88
N ASN A 7 -9.08 -0.66 9.91
CA ASN A 7 -9.37 0.05 11.16
C ASN A 7 -8.31 -0.25 12.22
N LEU A 8 -7.29 0.59 12.27
CA LEU A 8 -6.23 0.53 13.27
C LEU A 8 -6.62 1.40 14.46
N LYS A 9 -6.86 0.77 15.61
CA LYS A 9 -7.26 1.47 16.85
C LYS A 9 -6.03 1.74 17.70
N ILE A 10 -5.80 3.02 17.99
CA ILE A 10 -4.90 3.48 19.05
C ILE A 10 -5.78 3.80 20.26
N ASP A 11 -5.29 3.60 21.48
CA ASP A 11 -6.06 3.99 22.65
C ASP A 11 -6.28 5.51 22.67
N LYS A 12 -7.45 5.92 23.18
CA LYS A 12 -7.88 7.32 23.15
C LYS A 12 -6.96 8.24 23.97
N LYS A 13 -6.28 7.73 25.01
CA LYS A 13 -5.40 8.55 25.85
C LYS A 13 -4.10 8.87 25.11
N THR A 14 -3.48 7.87 24.49
CA THR A 14 -2.31 8.02 23.62
C THR A 14 -2.61 8.91 22.44
N ALA A 15 -3.73 8.70 21.75
CA ALA A 15 -4.12 9.55 20.63
C ALA A 15 -4.26 11.03 21.05
N LYS A 16 -4.91 11.30 22.19
CA LYS A 16 -5.03 12.66 22.75
C LYS A 16 -3.68 13.24 23.17
N TYR A 17 -2.80 12.43 23.76
CA TYR A 17 -1.46 12.86 24.16
C TYR A 17 -0.69 13.35 22.94
N PHE A 18 -0.50 12.49 21.93
CA PHE A 18 0.26 12.85 20.73
C PHE A 18 -0.41 13.97 19.93
N GLN A 19 -1.74 14.05 19.89
CA GLN A 19 -2.43 15.16 19.23
C GLN A 19 -2.10 16.51 19.88
N LYS A 20 -1.92 16.53 21.21
CA LYS A 20 -1.62 17.76 21.96
C LYS A 20 -0.13 18.09 21.96
N THR A 21 0.73 17.08 22.12
CA THR A 21 2.18 17.30 22.31
C THR A 21 2.93 17.29 21.00
N MET A 22 2.60 16.37 20.09
CA MET A 22 3.38 16.06 18.89
C MET A 22 2.47 15.64 17.72
N PRO A 23 1.61 16.54 17.20
CA PRO A 23 0.62 16.19 16.19
C PRO A 23 1.25 15.68 14.88
N HIS A 24 2.46 16.13 14.55
CA HIS A 24 3.21 15.66 13.38
C HIS A 24 3.50 14.15 13.44
N LYS A 25 3.77 13.59 14.62
CA LYS A 25 4.00 12.14 14.79
C LYS A 25 2.78 11.30 14.43
N LEU A 26 1.56 11.82 14.65
CA LEU A 26 0.34 11.11 14.25
C LEU A 26 0.19 11.06 12.73
N THR A 27 0.46 12.16 12.04
CA THR A 27 0.43 12.20 10.57
C THR A 27 1.53 11.31 9.98
N GLU A 28 2.74 11.40 10.52
CA GLU A 28 3.85 10.54 10.12
C GLU A 28 3.54 9.06 10.32
N ALA A 29 2.95 8.68 11.47
CA ALA A 29 2.58 7.31 11.76
C ALA A 29 1.54 6.79 10.75
N LYS A 30 0.57 7.62 10.35
CA LYS A 30 -0.40 7.26 9.32
C LYS A 30 0.26 7.07 7.96
N ASN A 31 1.11 8.00 7.54
CA ASN A 31 1.79 7.95 6.24
C ASN A 31 2.69 6.71 6.15
N ARG A 32 3.52 6.47 7.15
CA ARG A 32 4.37 5.27 7.23
C ARG A 32 3.56 3.98 7.28
N ALA A 33 2.43 3.98 7.98
CA ALA A 33 1.56 2.82 8.02
C ALA A 33 0.96 2.49 6.64
N VAL A 34 0.38 3.47 5.94
CA VAL A 34 -0.20 3.23 4.61
C VAL A 34 0.86 2.86 3.58
N GLU A 35 2.04 3.47 3.65
CA GLU A 35 3.16 3.16 2.76
C GLU A 35 3.68 1.73 2.98
N ALA A 36 3.87 1.32 4.24
CA ALA A 36 4.29 -0.04 4.56
C ALA A 36 3.25 -1.09 4.14
N MET A 37 1.96 -0.79 4.34
CA MET A 37 0.88 -1.63 3.82
C MET A 37 0.94 -1.75 2.29
N GLY A 38 1.13 -0.62 1.59
CA GLY A 38 1.25 -0.60 0.13
C GLY A 38 2.42 -1.42 -0.39
N LYS A 39 3.57 -1.37 0.28
CA LYS A 39 4.75 -2.19 -0.09
C LYS A 39 4.46 -3.68 0.06
N VAL A 40 3.89 -4.10 1.19
CA VAL A 40 3.49 -5.50 1.38
C VAL A 40 2.52 -5.96 0.31
N TRP A 41 1.47 -5.18 0.03
CA TRP A 41 0.53 -5.50 -1.02
C TRP A 41 1.20 -5.62 -2.40
N ALA A 42 2.07 -4.66 -2.73
CA ALA A 42 2.77 -4.65 -4.01
C ALA A 42 3.69 -5.87 -4.17
N ASP A 43 4.40 -6.27 -3.11
CA ASP A 43 5.28 -7.44 -3.11
C ASP A 43 4.51 -8.73 -3.36
N GLU A 44 3.43 -8.94 -2.60
CA GLU A 44 2.57 -10.12 -2.74
C GLU A 44 1.90 -10.16 -4.13
N THR A 45 1.46 -9.02 -4.65
CA THR A 45 0.86 -8.93 -5.99
C THR A 45 1.88 -9.23 -7.10
N LYS A 46 3.13 -8.76 -6.95
CA LYS A 46 4.22 -9.07 -7.88
C LYS A 46 4.56 -10.54 -7.85
N GLU A 47 4.64 -11.14 -6.66
CA GLU A 47 4.90 -12.57 -6.48
C GLU A 47 3.77 -13.41 -7.10
N LEU A 48 2.51 -13.08 -6.81
CA LEU A 48 1.35 -13.71 -7.42
C LEU A 48 1.42 -13.66 -8.96
N THR A 49 1.69 -12.48 -9.51
CA THR A 49 1.78 -12.27 -10.96
C THR A 49 2.89 -13.12 -11.59
N ARG A 50 4.05 -13.25 -10.91
CA ARG A 50 5.18 -14.06 -11.38
C ARG A 50 4.85 -15.56 -11.32
N ASN A 51 4.25 -16.02 -10.22
CA ASN A 51 3.97 -17.43 -9.97
C ASN A 51 2.93 -18.00 -10.94
N GLU A 52 1.97 -17.18 -11.39
CA GLU A 52 0.94 -17.64 -12.32
C GLU A 52 1.42 -17.77 -13.76
N GLY A 53 2.56 -17.17 -14.12
CA GLY A 53 3.19 -17.33 -15.45
C GLY A 53 2.39 -16.78 -16.64
N HIS A 54 1.17 -16.29 -16.40
CA HIS A 54 0.26 -15.75 -17.42
C HIS A 54 0.67 -14.35 -17.92
N ILE A 55 1.51 -13.63 -17.17
CA ILE A 55 2.02 -12.31 -17.52
C ILE A 55 3.53 -12.33 -17.37
N GLN A 56 4.23 -12.14 -18.48
CA GLN A 56 5.70 -12.26 -18.55
C GLN A 56 6.40 -10.92 -18.81
N THR A 57 5.68 -9.81 -18.74
CA THR A 57 6.29 -8.51 -18.96
C THR A 57 6.85 -7.97 -17.65
N GLY A 58 8.18 -7.86 -17.59
CA GLY A 58 8.86 -7.15 -16.50
C GLY A 58 8.33 -5.73 -16.32
N LEU A 59 7.86 -5.08 -17.40
CA LEU A 59 7.23 -3.76 -17.35
C LEU A 59 6.04 -3.73 -16.38
N TYR A 60 5.08 -4.65 -16.53
CA TYR A 60 3.91 -4.67 -15.67
C TYR A 60 4.29 -5.03 -14.24
N VAL A 61 4.99 -6.15 -14.06
CA VAL A 61 5.37 -6.63 -12.72
C VAL A 61 6.16 -5.57 -11.96
N ASN A 62 7.17 -4.97 -12.59
CA ASN A 62 8.04 -4.02 -11.89
C ASN A 62 7.35 -2.67 -11.59
N SER A 63 6.21 -2.40 -12.24
CA SER A 63 5.42 -1.18 -12.05
C SER A 63 4.33 -1.28 -10.96
N ILE A 64 4.06 -2.48 -10.42
CA ILE A 64 2.98 -2.67 -9.44
C ILE A 64 3.34 -1.97 -8.13
N GLY A 65 2.64 -0.87 -7.84
CA GLY A 65 2.65 -0.15 -6.57
C GLY A 65 3.92 0.62 -6.21
N TYR A 66 5.09 0.17 -6.68
CA TYR A 66 6.37 0.89 -6.64
C TYR A 66 7.34 0.29 -7.65
N ASN A 67 8.25 1.11 -8.20
CA ASN A 67 9.23 0.69 -9.20
C ASN A 67 10.24 -0.29 -8.58
N THR A 68 10.45 -1.44 -9.23
CA THR A 68 11.45 -2.45 -8.81
C THR A 68 12.52 -2.74 -9.86
N GLY A 69 12.58 -1.94 -10.92
CA GLY A 69 13.64 -1.98 -11.92
C GLY A 69 13.15 -2.06 -13.37
N SER A 70 14.10 -2.12 -14.29
CA SER A 70 13.84 -2.14 -15.72
C SER A 70 13.00 -3.34 -16.16
N PRO A 71 12.10 -3.18 -17.15
CA PRO A 71 11.92 -2.01 -18.01
C PRO A 71 10.93 -0.95 -17.47
N ALA A 72 10.48 -1.02 -16.22
CA ALA A 72 9.55 -0.02 -15.67
C ALA A 72 10.25 1.30 -15.31
N SER A 73 9.53 2.39 -15.51
CA SER A 73 9.88 3.74 -15.05
C SER A 73 8.92 4.21 -13.96
N ASP A 74 9.24 5.34 -13.32
CA ASP A 74 8.37 5.90 -12.27
C ASP A 74 7.03 6.38 -12.84
N GLY A 75 6.97 6.72 -14.14
CA GLY A 75 5.71 7.07 -14.82
C GLY A 75 4.78 5.87 -15.02
N ASP A 76 5.28 4.64 -14.89
CA ASP A 76 4.50 3.41 -14.99
C ASP A 76 3.87 3.01 -13.64
N VAL A 77 4.19 3.70 -12.56
CA VAL A 77 3.78 3.37 -11.20
C VAL A 77 2.68 4.31 -10.73
N ILE A 78 1.63 3.73 -10.11
CA ILE A 78 0.70 4.52 -9.31
C ILE A 78 1.14 4.38 -7.85
N HIS A 79 1.59 5.48 -7.25
CA HIS A 79 1.96 5.56 -5.84
C HIS A 79 1.79 6.99 -5.32
N LYS A 80 0.68 7.27 -4.64
CA LYS A 80 0.39 8.61 -4.14
C LYS A 80 -0.33 8.57 -2.80
N ILE A 81 0.23 9.24 -1.81
CA ILE A 81 -0.43 9.46 -0.53
C ILE A 81 -1.31 10.70 -0.64
N VAL A 82 -2.57 10.56 -0.22
CA VAL A 82 -3.58 11.63 -0.18
C VAL A 82 -4.15 11.71 1.23
N ASP A 83 -3.97 12.86 1.86
CA ASP A 83 -4.63 13.18 3.13
C ASP A 83 -5.93 13.97 2.87
N LYS A 84 -7.07 13.39 3.24
CA LYS A 84 -8.38 14.02 3.04
C LYS A 84 -9.32 13.69 4.20
N ASN A 85 -9.97 14.72 4.76
CA ASN A 85 -10.98 14.58 5.82
C ASN A 85 -10.49 13.73 7.03
N GLY A 86 -9.22 13.90 7.42
CA GLY A 86 -8.61 13.16 8.54
C GLY A 86 -8.22 11.70 8.23
N LYS A 87 -8.45 11.24 6.99
CA LYS A 87 -8.00 9.95 6.47
C LYS A 87 -6.74 10.12 5.64
N THR A 88 -5.84 9.15 5.77
CA THR A 88 -4.66 9.01 4.93
C THR A 88 -4.91 7.85 3.99
N ILE A 89 -4.85 8.11 2.69
CA ILE A 89 -5.14 7.15 1.63
C ILE A 89 -3.87 6.95 0.82
N LEU A 90 -3.51 5.72 0.51
CA LEU A 90 -2.50 5.41 -0.49
C LEU A 90 -3.20 4.96 -1.77
N GLU A 91 -3.13 5.78 -2.81
CA GLU A 91 -3.47 5.39 -4.18
C GLU A 91 -2.28 4.59 -4.72
N THR A 92 -2.50 3.30 -5.00
CA THR A 92 -1.42 2.41 -5.46
C THR A 92 -1.89 1.46 -6.56
N GLY A 93 -0.99 1.12 -7.48
CA GLY A 93 -1.33 0.39 -8.70
C GLY A 93 -0.23 0.40 -9.75
N SER A 94 -0.59 0.02 -10.97
CA SER A 94 0.25 0.13 -12.16
C SER A 94 -0.44 1.08 -13.17
N ASN A 95 0.33 2.01 -13.73
CA ASN A 95 -0.09 2.95 -14.76
C ASN A 95 0.21 2.43 -16.18
N VAL A 96 0.70 1.20 -16.31
CA VAL A 96 0.93 0.58 -17.62
C VAL A 96 -0.38 0.47 -18.38
N ALA A 97 -0.39 0.84 -19.67
CA ALA A 97 -1.61 0.97 -20.47
C ALA A 97 -2.53 -0.27 -20.45
N TYR A 98 -1.96 -1.47 -20.41
CA TYR A 98 -2.70 -2.73 -20.38
C TYR A 98 -3.01 -3.26 -18.96
N ALA A 99 -2.59 -2.56 -17.89
CA ALA A 99 -2.83 -2.96 -16.51
C ALA A 99 -4.33 -3.14 -16.20
N GLY A 100 -5.17 -2.23 -16.68
CA GLY A 100 -6.63 -2.32 -16.50
C GLY A 100 -7.26 -3.51 -17.20
N TYR A 101 -6.69 -3.97 -18.32
CA TYR A 101 -7.13 -5.20 -19.00
C TYR A 101 -6.74 -6.45 -18.20
N LEU A 102 -5.49 -6.50 -17.73
CA LEU A 102 -5.00 -7.61 -16.91
C LEU A 102 -5.80 -7.75 -15.62
N GLU A 103 -6.12 -6.63 -14.97
CA GLU A 103 -6.94 -6.66 -13.75
C GLU A 103 -8.33 -7.23 -14.01
N LYS A 104 -9.02 -6.83 -15.09
CA LYS A 104 -10.33 -7.39 -15.44
C LYS A 104 -10.30 -8.88 -15.72
N LYS A 105 -9.18 -9.39 -16.24
CA LYS A 105 -9.04 -10.79 -16.65
C LYS A 105 -8.60 -11.70 -15.50
N TYR A 106 -7.70 -11.24 -14.65
CA TYR A 106 -7.01 -12.07 -13.67
C TYR A 106 -7.22 -11.62 -12.21
N ASN A 107 -7.81 -10.44 -12.00
CA ASN A 107 -8.09 -9.84 -10.68
C ASN A 107 -6.84 -9.82 -9.76
N LEU A 108 -5.66 -9.55 -10.31
CA LEU A 108 -4.39 -9.70 -9.61
C LEU A 108 -4.28 -8.74 -8.43
N MET A 109 -4.67 -7.48 -8.61
CA MET A 109 -4.62 -6.47 -7.58
C MET A 109 -5.59 -6.80 -6.44
N ALA A 110 -6.83 -7.19 -6.78
CA ALA A 110 -7.81 -7.62 -5.79
C ALA A 110 -7.36 -8.87 -5.01
N ARG A 111 -6.83 -9.88 -5.70
CA ARG A 111 -6.33 -11.10 -5.06
C ARG A 111 -5.07 -10.84 -4.23
N GLY A 112 -4.20 -9.97 -4.72
CA GLY A 112 -3.05 -9.47 -3.97
C GLY A 112 -3.49 -8.85 -2.65
N LEU A 113 -4.54 -8.02 -2.66
CA LEU A 113 -5.13 -7.45 -1.43
C LEU A 113 -5.63 -8.53 -0.47
N ASP A 114 -6.35 -9.53 -0.97
CA ASP A 114 -6.89 -10.61 -0.15
C ASP A 114 -5.79 -11.40 0.55
N ILE A 115 -4.72 -11.76 -0.20
CA ILE A 115 -3.58 -12.52 0.32
C ILE A 115 -2.76 -11.68 1.30
N SER A 116 -2.56 -10.39 1.01
CA SER A 116 -1.69 -9.52 1.80
C SER A 116 -2.35 -8.92 3.04
N SER A 117 -3.68 -8.99 3.16
CA SER A 117 -4.47 -8.24 4.15
C SER A 117 -4.00 -8.42 5.60
N GLU A 118 -3.73 -9.67 6.02
CA GLU A 118 -3.27 -9.93 7.38
C GLU A 118 -1.89 -9.32 7.65
N ARG A 119 -0.98 -9.47 6.68
CA ARG A 119 0.40 -8.95 6.77
C ARG A 119 0.41 -7.43 6.75
N MET A 120 -0.42 -6.80 5.91
CA MET A 120 -0.64 -5.35 5.87
C MET A 120 -1.03 -4.81 7.26
N GLN A 121 -2.00 -5.44 7.93
CA GLN A 121 -2.41 -5.02 9.27
C GLN A 121 -1.29 -5.14 10.31
N LYS A 122 -0.49 -6.21 10.24
CA LYS A 122 0.64 -6.41 11.15
C LYS A 122 1.70 -5.32 10.95
N VAL A 123 2.14 -5.08 9.72
CA VAL A 123 3.17 -4.04 9.46
C VAL A 123 2.68 -2.64 9.79
N ALA A 124 1.39 -2.35 9.55
CA ALA A 124 0.82 -1.06 9.90
C ALA A 124 0.84 -0.81 11.41
N LYS A 125 0.48 -1.81 12.22
CA LYS A 125 0.56 -1.71 13.69
C LYS A 125 1.99 -1.49 14.17
N THR A 126 2.94 -2.20 13.58
CA THR A 126 4.38 -2.03 13.87
C THR A 126 4.83 -0.61 13.55
N GLN A 127 4.56 -0.11 12.34
CA GLN A 127 4.95 1.26 11.94
C GLN A 127 4.32 2.34 12.83
N ILE A 128 3.04 2.18 13.22
CA ILE A 128 2.41 3.12 14.15
C ILE A 128 3.12 3.10 15.51
N LYS A 129 3.41 1.91 16.04
CA LYS A 129 4.09 1.77 17.33
C LYS A 129 5.49 2.39 17.28
N ASP A 130 6.27 2.06 16.26
CA ASP A 130 7.65 2.51 16.11
C ASP A 130 7.71 4.02 15.88
N THR A 131 6.79 4.60 15.11
CA THR A 131 6.77 6.04 14.90
C THR A 131 6.40 6.79 16.18
N LEU A 132 5.38 6.32 16.90
CA LEU A 132 4.89 7.02 18.09
C LEU A 132 5.83 6.88 19.29
N PHE A 133 6.37 5.69 19.52
CA PHE A 133 7.09 5.34 20.74
C PHE A 133 8.58 5.04 20.54
N GLY A 134 9.03 4.93 19.29
CA GLY A 134 10.45 4.91 18.93
C GLY A 134 11.03 6.31 18.71
#